data_AF-A0A5E4DC32-F1
#
_entry.id   AF-A0A5E4DC32-F1
#
_cell.length_a   1.000
_cell.length_b   1.000
_cell.length_c   1.000
_cell.angle_alpha   90.00
_cell.angle_beta   90.00
_cell.angle_gamma   90.00
#
_symmetry.space_group_name_H-M   'P 1'
#
loop_
_entity.id
_entity.type
_entity.pdbx_description
1 polymer ?
#
loop_
_entity_poly.entity_id
_entity_poly.type
_entity_poly.pdbx_seq_one_letter_code
_entity_poly.pdbx_strand_id
1 'polypeptide(L)'
;IKNLPDTKFWSGLNYLKLLYLHDNAFAKLKNLCVLSACPSLIALTLFDCPVSLKKGYRHVLVNSIWPLKALDHHVISDEEIIQNWQLPERFKAYNQRLFFNFCAALKK
;
A
#
# COMPACT_ATOMS: atom_id res chain seq x y z
N ILE A 1 -13.00 3.00 10.75
CA ILE A 1 -12.00 2.32 11.62
C ILE A 1 -10.83 3.28 11.93
N LYS A 2 -10.22 3.19 13.11
CA LYS A 2 -9.09 4.05 13.55
C LYS A 2 -7.83 3.28 13.93
N ASN A 3 -7.96 2.02 14.34
CA ASN A 3 -6.88 1.16 14.80
C ASN A 3 -6.95 -0.17 14.05
N LEU A 4 -5.80 -0.76 13.78
CA LEU A 4 -5.68 -2.11 13.24
C LEU A 4 -5.44 -3.11 14.37
N PRO A 5 -5.77 -4.40 14.18
CA PRO A 5 -5.28 -5.49 15.01
C PRO A 5 -3.75 -5.51 15.10
N ASP A 6 -3.23 -6.26 16.06
CA ASP A 6 -1.80 -6.39 16.31
C ASP A 6 -1.08 -7.24 15.24
N THR A 7 0.25 -7.27 15.35
CA THR A 7 1.13 -8.05 14.47
C THR A 7 0.76 -9.53 14.42
N LYS A 8 0.33 -10.12 15.55
CA LYS A 8 0.01 -11.55 15.63
C LYS A 8 -1.18 -11.89 14.75
N PHE A 9 -2.23 -11.06 14.76
CA PHE A 9 -3.37 -11.20 13.87
C PHE A 9 -2.94 -11.21 12.40
N TRP A 10 -2.17 -10.20 11.98
CA TRP A 10 -1.77 -10.04 10.58
C TRP A 10 -0.81 -11.14 10.09
N SER A 11 0.07 -11.64 10.96
CA SER A 11 0.95 -12.77 10.65
C SER A 11 0.22 -14.09 10.42
N GLY A 12 -0.99 -14.25 10.96
CA GLY A 12 -1.80 -15.45 10.75
C GLY A 12 -2.49 -15.49 9.37
N LEU A 13 -2.53 -14.37 8.65
CA LEU A 13 -3.25 -14.24 7.38
C LEU A 13 -2.37 -14.63 6.19
N ASN A 14 -1.99 -15.91 6.13
CA ASN A 14 -1.01 -16.43 5.16
C ASN A 14 -1.41 -16.27 3.68
N TYR A 15 -2.68 -16.07 3.38
CA TYR A 15 -3.21 -16.00 2.02
C TYR A 15 -3.89 -14.66 1.68
N LEU A 16 -3.80 -13.66 2.56
CA LEU A 16 -4.40 -12.35 2.33
C LEU A 16 -3.59 -11.59 1.26
N LYS A 17 -4.16 -11.49 0.05
CA LYS A 17 -3.51 -10.79 -1.08
C LYS A 17 -3.94 -9.35 -1.26
N LEU A 18 -5.20 -9.04 -0.97
CA LEU A 18 -5.82 -7.73 -1.20
C LEU A 18 -6.41 -7.23 0.10
N LEU A 19 -6.12 -5.97 0.46
CA LEU A 19 -6.65 -5.35 1.65
C LEU A 19 -7.19 -3.94 1.34
N TYR A 20 -8.46 -3.71 1.66
CA TYR A 20 -9.14 -2.44 1.43
C TYR A 20 -9.37 -1.70 2.76
N LEU A 21 -8.68 -0.57 2.93
CA LEU A 21 -8.70 0.25 4.14
C LEU A 21 -8.94 1.74 3.86
N HIS A 22 -9.25 2.12 2.62
CA HIS A 22 -9.63 3.49 2.26
C HIS A 22 -10.91 3.95 2.99
N ASP A 23 -11.20 5.25 2.98
CA ASP A 23 -12.36 5.85 3.67
C ASP A 23 -12.42 5.58 5.18
N ASN A 24 -11.25 5.42 5.81
CA ASN A 24 -11.13 5.19 7.24
C ASN A 24 -10.39 6.34 7.94
N ALA A 25 -10.50 6.39 9.27
CA ALA A 25 -9.95 7.47 10.08
C ALA A 25 -8.52 7.19 10.57
N PHE A 26 -7.69 6.54 9.75
CA PHE A 26 -6.28 6.30 10.07
C PHE A 26 -5.49 7.60 9.97
N ALA A 27 -4.90 8.03 11.10
CA ALA A 27 -4.13 9.28 11.16
C ALA A 27 -2.63 9.08 11.41
N LYS A 28 -2.18 7.92 11.91
CA LYS A 28 -0.79 7.67 12.29
C LYS A 28 -0.19 6.56 11.44
N LEU A 29 0.90 6.86 10.72
CA LEU A 29 1.67 5.88 9.94
C LEU A 29 2.14 4.70 10.78
N LYS A 30 2.59 4.96 12.02
CA LYS A 30 3.06 3.91 12.95
C LYS A 30 2.01 2.80 13.18
N ASN A 31 0.72 3.14 13.14
CA ASN A 31 -0.36 2.16 13.32
C ASN A 31 -0.52 1.23 12.11
N LEU A 32 -0.02 1.61 10.94
CA LEU A 32 -0.08 0.81 9.71
C LEU A 32 1.12 -0.13 9.57
N CYS A 33 2.21 0.11 10.30
CA CYS A 33 3.40 -0.73 10.26
C CYS A 33 3.13 -2.19 10.67
N VAL A 34 2.07 -2.48 11.41
CA VAL A 34 1.66 -3.86 11.75
C VAL A 34 1.32 -4.70 10.52
N LEU A 35 0.96 -4.06 9.39
CA LEU A 35 0.67 -4.73 8.12
C LEU A 35 1.92 -5.33 7.47
N SER A 36 3.13 -4.95 7.89
CA SER A 36 4.37 -5.59 7.45
C SER A 36 4.45 -7.07 7.84
N ALA A 37 3.66 -7.48 8.83
CA ALA A 37 3.56 -8.86 9.27
C ALA A 37 2.76 -9.75 8.31
N CYS A 38 2.03 -9.19 7.34
CA CYS A 38 1.32 -9.98 6.34
C CYS A 38 2.30 -10.59 5.34
N PRO A 39 2.41 -11.93 5.24
CA PRO A 39 3.42 -12.56 4.39
C PRO A 39 3.08 -12.49 2.89
N SER A 40 1.81 -12.30 2.52
CA SER A 40 1.33 -12.41 1.14
C SER A 40 0.52 -11.22 0.65
N LEU A 41 0.59 -10.07 1.34
CA LEU A 41 -0.16 -8.87 0.98
C LEU A 41 0.43 -8.20 -0.27
N ILE A 42 -0.30 -8.25 -1.39
CA ILE A 42 0.14 -7.77 -2.70
C ILE A 42 -0.40 -6.37 -3.00
N ALA A 43 -1.66 -6.08 -2.65
CA ALA A 43 -2.26 -4.76 -2.89
C ALA A 43 -2.98 -4.21 -1.66
N LEU A 44 -2.81 -2.90 -1.45
CA LEU A 44 -3.39 -2.15 -0.34
C LEU A 44 -4.05 -0.86 -0.85
N THR A 45 -5.21 -0.52 -0.29
CA THR A 45 -5.82 0.79 -0.49
C THR A 45 -6.03 1.48 0.86
N LEU A 46 -5.64 2.74 0.92
CA LEU A 46 -5.63 3.60 2.11
C LEU A 46 -5.84 5.08 1.75
N PHE A 47 -6.19 5.38 0.50
CA PHE A 47 -6.65 6.70 0.06
C PHE A 47 -7.85 7.18 0.89
N ASP A 48 -8.09 8.49 0.89
CA ASP A 48 -9.14 9.14 1.69
C ASP A 48 -9.09 8.83 3.20
N CYS A 49 -7.90 8.49 3.70
CA CYS A 49 -7.57 8.46 5.13
C CYS A 49 -6.69 9.68 5.48
N PRO A 50 -6.80 10.27 6.68
CA PRO A 50 -5.93 11.39 7.08
C PRO A 50 -4.42 11.13 6.95
N VAL A 51 -4.00 9.86 7.04
CA VAL A 51 -2.60 9.43 6.88
C VAL A 51 -2.09 9.54 5.44
N SER A 52 -2.96 9.45 4.43
CA SER A 52 -2.56 9.50 3.01
C SER A 52 -2.02 10.87 2.61
N LEU A 53 -2.44 11.92 3.32
CA LEU A 53 -1.98 13.31 3.14
C LEU A 53 -0.58 13.57 3.72
N LYS A 54 0.00 12.62 4.46
CA LYS A 54 1.30 12.83 5.12
C LYS A 54 2.45 12.70 4.12
N LYS A 55 3.41 13.64 4.19
CA LYS A 55 4.65 13.56 3.40
C LYS A 55 5.36 12.24 3.68
N GLY A 56 5.77 11.56 2.62
CA GLY A 56 6.46 10.27 2.71
C GLY A 56 5.55 9.08 3.03
N TYR A 57 4.23 9.25 3.14
CA TYR A 57 3.26 8.18 3.40
C TYR A 57 3.49 6.96 2.50
N ARG A 58 3.52 7.18 1.18
CA ARG A 58 3.71 6.11 0.20
C ARG A 58 5.06 5.45 0.37
N HIS A 59 6.12 6.25 0.43
CA HIS A 59 7.48 5.75 0.61
C HIS A 59 7.61 4.84 1.85
N VAL A 60 7.06 5.27 2.98
CA VAL A 60 7.08 4.49 4.23
C VAL A 60 6.34 3.17 4.06
N LEU A 61 5.14 3.17 3.48
CA LEU A 61 4.38 1.92 3.31
C LEU A 61 5.03 0.96 2.32
N VAL A 62 5.45 1.46 1.16
CA VAL A 62 6.15 0.68 0.12
C VAL A 62 7.39 0.00 0.69
N ASN A 63 8.18 0.72 1.50
CA ASN A 63 9.40 0.18 2.09
C ASN A 63 9.17 -0.61 3.40
N SER A 64 7.96 -0.57 3.98
CA SER A 64 7.64 -1.33 5.20
C SER A 64 6.98 -2.68 4.92
N ILE A 65 6.26 -2.82 3.80
CA ILE A 65 5.47 -4.03 3.50
C ILE A 65 6.10 -4.73 2.30
N TRP A 66 7.02 -5.65 2.57
CA TRP A 66 7.83 -6.31 1.54
C TRP A 66 7.05 -6.97 0.37
N PRO A 67 5.96 -7.72 0.59
CA PRO A 67 5.26 -8.36 -0.52
C PRO A 67 4.42 -7.40 -1.37
N LEU A 68 4.30 -6.12 -0.98
CA LEU A 68 3.43 -5.16 -1.62
C LEU A 68 3.92 -4.82 -3.03
N LYS A 69 3.01 -4.90 -4.01
CA LYS A 69 3.23 -4.53 -5.41
C LYS A 69 2.41 -3.33 -5.86
N ALA A 70 1.47 -2.90 -5.01
CA ALA A 70 0.39 -2.04 -5.42
C ALA A 70 -0.15 -1.25 -4.22
N LEU A 71 -0.24 0.07 -4.36
CA LEU A 71 -0.77 0.96 -3.33
C LEU A 71 -1.56 2.10 -3.98
N ASP A 72 -2.75 2.39 -3.47
CA ASP A 72 -3.58 3.55 -3.86
C ASP A 72 -3.68 3.78 -5.37
N HIS A 73 -4.31 2.82 -6.03
CA HIS A 73 -4.56 2.79 -7.48
C HIS A 73 -3.31 2.77 -8.38
N HIS A 74 -2.11 2.59 -7.84
CA HIS A 74 -0.90 2.52 -8.64
C HIS A 74 -0.04 1.30 -8.28
N VAL A 75 0.45 0.62 -9.31
CA VAL A 75 1.55 -0.33 -9.19
C VAL A 75 2.78 0.40 -8.66
N ILE A 76 3.51 -0.24 -7.75
CA ILE A 76 4.74 0.28 -7.17
C ILE A 76 5.84 0.16 -8.21
N SER A 77 6.52 1.26 -8.49
CA SER A 77 7.69 1.26 -9.37
C SER A 77 8.96 0.87 -8.59
N ASP A 78 9.92 0.25 -9.27
CA ASP A 78 11.20 -0.12 -8.66
C ASP A 78 11.96 1.10 -8.14
N GLU A 79 11.80 2.29 -8.74
CA GLU A 79 12.44 3.52 -8.25
C GLU A 79 11.91 3.99 -6.88
N GLU A 80 10.74 3.48 -6.44
CA GLU A 80 10.20 3.75 -5.11
C GLU A 80 10.88 2.93 -4.00
N ILE A 81 11.54 1.83 -4.40
CA ILE A 81 12.21 0.87 -3.53
C ILE A 81 13.74 1.05 -3.62
N ILE A 82 14.26 1.14 -4.84
CA ILE A 82 15.70 1.26 -5.09
C ILE A 82 16.07 2.73 -5.25
N GLN A 83 16.78 3.25 -4.25
CA GLN A 83 17.19 4.65 -4.23
C GLN A 83 18.09 4.99 -5.43
N ASN A 84 17.90 6.19 -5.97
CA ASN A 84 18.65 6.74 -7.10
C ASN A 84 18.54 5.93 -8.41
N TRP A 85 17.63 4.98 -8.50
CA TRP A 85 17.36 4.31 -9.77
C TRP A 85 16.60 5.25 -10.71
N GLN A 86 17.12 5.46 -11.92
CA GLN A 86 16.46 6.26 -12.94
C GLN A 86 15.81 5.34 -13.97
N LEU A 87 14.47 5.33 -14.01
CA LEU A 87 13.71 4.52 -14.95
C LEU A 87 13.25 5.32 -16.18
N PRO A 88 13.08 4.66 -17.34
CA PRO A 88 12.34 5.23 -18.46
C PRO A 88 10.94 5.69 -18.05
N GLU A 89 10.43 6.73 -18.70
CA GLU A 89 9.15 7.39 -18.35
C GLU A 89 8.00 6.40 -18.10
N ARG A 90 7.90 5.35 -18.92
CA ARG A 90 6.83 4.34 -18.83
C ARG A 90 6.80 3.55 -17.51
N PHE A 91 7.90 3.56 -16.76
CA PHE A 91 8.05 2.83 -15.51
C PHE A 91 8.17 3.75 -14.30
N LYS A 92 8.07 5.08 -14.47
CA LYS A 92 8.12 5.99 -13.34
C LYS A 92 6.94 5.78 -12.40
N ALA A 93 7.17 6.01 -11.11
CA ALA A 93 6.15 6.04 -10.08
C ALA A 93 5.02 6.99 -10.49
N TYR A 94 3.77 6.60 -10.20
CA TYR A 94 2.56 7.33 -10.59
C TYR A 94 2.35 7.54 -12.11
N ASN A 95 3.12 6.89 -12.98
CA ASN A 95 2.83 6.94 -14.41
C ASN A 95 1.44 6.33 -14.69
N GLN A 96 0.70 6.92 -15.63
CA GLN A 96 -0.63 6.43 -16.02
C GLN A 96 -0.64 4.97 -16.49
N ARG A 97 0.47 4.47 -17.03
CA ARG A 97 0.61 3.06 -17.42
C ARG A 97 0.69 2.10 -16.23
N LEU A 98 1.03 2.62 -15.05
CA LEU A 98 1.04 1.91 -13.78
C LEU A 98 -0.25 2.14 -12.98
N PHE A 99 -1.20 2.94 -13.49
CA PHE A 99 -2.50 3.09 -12.88
C PHE A 99 -3.28 1.77 -12.99
N PHE A 100 -3.81 1.31 -11.87
CA PHE A 100 -4.62 0.11 -11.79
C PHE A 100 -5.68 0.25 -10.69
N ASN A 101 -6.95 0.23 -11.09
CA ASN A 101 -8.06 0.35 -10.15
C ASN A 101 -8.41 -1.00 -9.50
N PHE A 102 -7.88 -1.22 -8.29
CA PHE A 102 -8.16 -2.41 -7.47
C PHE A 102 -9.64 -2.60 -7.09
N CYS A 103 -10.43 -1.53 -7.07
CA CYS A 103 -11.82 -1.55 -6.61
C CYS A 103 -12.81 -1.90 -7.74
N ALA A 104 -12.37 -1.88 -9.01
CA ALA A 104 -13.23 -2.21 -10.14
C ALA A 104 -13.77 -3.66 -10.07
N ALA A 105 -13.04 -4.57 -9.42
CA ALA A 105 -13.43 -5.96 -9.22
C ALA A 105 -14.66 -6.16 -8.30
N LEU A 106 -15.12 -5.10 -7.63
CA LEU A 106 -16.32 -5.13 -6.76
C LEU A 106 -17.59 -4.63 -7.46
N LYS A 107 -17.51 -4.20 -8.73
CA LYS A 107 -18.69 -3.86 -9.52
C LYS A 107 -19.39 -5.17 -9.92
N LYS A 108 -20.59 -5.38 -9.37
CA LYS A 108 -21.55 -6.39 -9.83
C LYS A 108 -21.97 -6.13 -11.27
#